data_AF-A0A355ADX3-F1
#
_entry.id   AF-A0A355ADX3-F1
#
_cell.length_a   1.000
_cell.length_b   1.000
_cell.length_c   1.000
_cell.angle_alpha   90.00
_cell.angle_beta   90.00
_cell.angle_gamma   90.00
#
_symmetry.space_group_name_H-M   'P 1'
#
loop_
_entity.id
_entity.type
_entity.pdbx_description
1 polymer ?
#
loop_
_entity_poly.entity_id
_entity_poly.type
_entity_poly.pdbx_seq_one_letter_code
_entity_poly.pdbx_strand_id
1 'polypeptide(L)'
;SNYAFIRYFPLPDDRADYPLNIIDIEEVNLLKAEVAYGKGEYDLARDIINSGRRVTVGEMPLITNDPEEIADALFYENSIELHFAGKGIQWMFMRRWDLLQEGTLLHLPIAAVEVQLIGPQIEAVTIGGTGTGDGIDSARGDNSWR
;
A
#
# COMPACT_ATOMS: atom_id res chain seq x y z
N SER A 1 -4.07 -3.45 -32.22
CA SER A 1 -3.17 -4.29 -31.39
C SER A 1 -4.02 -5.13 -30.46
N ASN A 2 -3.88 -6.46 -30.51
CA ASN A 2 -4.87 -7.42 -29.96
C ASN A 2 -4.39 -8.21 -28.72
N TYR A 3 -3.41 -7.71 -27.98
CA TYR A 3 -2.98 -8.36 -26.74
C TYR A 3 -2.73 -7.29 -25.67
N ALA A 4 -3.65 -7.20 -24.71
CA ALA A 4 -3.42 -6.55 -23.43
C ALA A 4 -3.44 -7.66 -22.38
N PHE A 5 -2.30 -7.90 -21.71
CA PHE A 5 -2.24 -8.79 -20.57
C PHE A 5 -2.78 -8.03 -19.36
N ILE A 6 -4.07 -8.22 -19.05
CA ILE A 6 -4.72 -7.58 -17.91
C ILE A 6 -4.81 -8.62 -16.78
N ARG A 7 -3.92 -8.51 -15.78
CA ARG A 7 -3.91 -9.37 -14.60
C ARG A 7 -5.05 -9.01 -13.63
N TYR A 8 -5.32 -7.71 -13.49
CA TYR A 8 -6.37 -7.14 -12.64
C TYR A 8 -7.16 -6.10 -13.45
N PHE A 9 -8.48 -6.11 -13.35
CA PHE A 9 -9.32 -5.07 -13.96
C PHE A 9 -9.53 -3.94 -12.92
N PRO A 10 -8.92 -2.75 -13.09
CA PRO A 10 -8.76 -1.78 -12.01
C PRO A 10 -9.98 -0.86 -11.80
N LEU A 11 -10.98 -0.97 -12.68
CA LEU A 11 -12.19 -0.15 -12.65
C LEU A 11 -13.42 -1.06 -12.73
N PRO A 12 -14.49 -0.75 -11.97
CA PRO A 12 -15.80 -1.30 -12.26
C PRO A 12 -16.25 -0.74 -13.61
N ASP A 13 -15.96 -1.48 -14.67
CA ASP A 13 -16.51 -1.23 -16.00
C ASP A 13 -17.68 -2.20 -16.18
N ASP A 14 -18.87 -1.63 -16.32
CA ASP A 14 -20.10 -2.32 -16.65
C ASP A 14 -20.09 -2.93 -18.06
N ARG A 15 -19.05 -2.65 -18.86
CA ARG A 15 -18.90 -3.13 -20.24
C ARG A 15 -18.04 -4.37 -20.39
N ALA A 16 -17.39 -4.85 -19.33
CA ALA A 16 -16.30 -5.81 -19.46
C ALA A 16 -16.56 -7.19 -18.83
N ASP A 17 -17.66 -7.40 -18.09
CA ASP A 17 -18.04 -8.69 -17.46
C ASP A 17 -16.91 -9.37 -16.65
N TYR A 18 -15.87 -8.62 -16.27
CA TYR A 18 -14.78 -9.14 -15.45
C TYR A 18 -15.18 -9.07 -13.97
N PRO A 19 -14.89 -10.13 -13.18
CA PRO A 19 -15.15 -10.10 -11.76
C PRO A 19 -14.31 -8.99 -11.11
N LEU A 20 -14.95 -8.16 -10.29
CA LEU A 20 -14.27 -7.16 -9.49
C LEU A 20 -13.47 -7.87 -8.38
N ASN A 21 -12.15 -7.83 -8.47
CA ASN A 21 -11.30 -8.27 -7.36
C ASN A 21 -11.13 -7.10 -6.38
N ILE A 22 -11.85 -7.15 -5.25
CA ILE A 22 -11.79 -6.11 -4.22
C ILE A 22 -10.58 -6.33 -3.30
N ILE A 23 -10.28 -7.60 -3.00
CA ILE A 23 -9.19 -8.02 -2.12
C ILE A 23 -8.55 -9.25 -2.74
N ASP A 24 -7.28 -9.13 -3.13
CA ASP A 24 -6.53 -10.27 -3.64
C ASP A 24 -6.07 -11.18 -2.49
N ILE A 25 -6.01 -12.49 -2.75
CA ILE A 25 -5.50 -13.45 -1.78
C ILE A 25 -4.04 -13.18 -1.43
N GLU A 26 -3.26 -12.69 -2.39
CA GLU A 26 -1.85 -12.32 -2.17
C GLU A 26 -1.72 -11.10 -1.27
N GLU A 27 -2.63 -10.13 -1.38
CA GLU A 27 -2.67 -8.99 -0.46
C GLU A 27 -2.88 -9.48 0.99
N VAL A 28 -3.82 -10.42 1.19
CA VAL A 28 -4.07 -11.01 2.51
C VAL A 28 -2.85 -11.78 3.03
N ASN A 29 -2.13 -12.50 2.17
CA ASN A 29 -0.94 -13.24 2.57
C ASN A 29 0.21 -12.29 2.95
N LEU A 30 0.45 -11.24 2.15
CA LEU A 30 1.46 -10.23 2.45
C LEU A 30 1.12 -9.45 3.73
N LEU A 31 -0.16 -9.14 3.98
CA LEU A 31 -0.60 -8.55 5.26
C LEU A 31 -0.33 -9.48 6.45
N LYS A 32 -0.53 -10.80 6.31
CA LYS A 32 -0.18 -11.76 7.37
C LYS A 32 1.32 -11.81 7.62
N ALA A 33 2.13 -11.80 6.57
CA ALA A 33 3.58 -11.75 6.67
C ALA A 33 4.05 -10.46 7.35
N GLU A 34 3.46 -9.32 7.00
CA GLU A 34 3.71 -8.02 7.63
C GLU A 34 3.36 -8.02 9.13
N VAL A 35 2.22 -8.61 9.51
CA VAL A 35 1.84 -8.75 10.93
C VAL A 35 2.83 -9.64 11.68
N ALA A 36 3.27 -10.74 11.08
CA ALA A 36 4.29 -11.62 11.67
C ALA A 36 5.62 -10.87 11.85
N TYR A 37 6.04 -10.10 10.85
CA TYR A 37 7.22 -9.23 10.93
C TYR A 37 7.10 -8.22 12.08
N GLY A 38 5.97 -7.52 12.20
CA GLY A 38 5.72 -6.54 13.27
C GLY A 38 5.70 -7.15 14.68
N LYS A 39 5.42 -8.45 14.81
CA LYS A 39 5.51 -9.20 16.07
C LYS A 39 6.91 -9.75 16.37
N GLY A 40 7.84 -9.66 15.43
CA GLY A 40 9.16 -10.30 15.51
C GLY A 40 9.15 -11.80 15.21
N GLU A 41 8.07 -12.33 14.62
CA GLU A 41 7.95 -13.73 14.20
C GLU A 41 8.54 -13.91 12.79
N TYR A 42 9.84 -13.67 12.65
CA TYR A 42 10.53 -13.62 11.35
C TYR A 42 10.50 -14.95 10.58
N ASP A 43 10.56 -16.09 11.27
CA ASP A 43 10.45 -17.40 10.63
C ASP A 43 9.10 -17.59 9.94
N LEU A 44 8.02 -17.14 10.59
CA LEU A 44 6.68 -17.20 10.03
C LEU A 44 6.53 -16.24 8.84
N ALA A 45 7.06 -15.02 8.97
CA ALA A 45 7.03 -14.04 7.88
C ALA A 45 7.76 -14.57 6.64
N ARG A 46 8.97 -15.11 6.83
CA ARG A 46 9.77 -15.76 5.79
C ARG A 46 8.98 -16.88 5.09
N ASP A 47 8.38 -17.78 5.87
CA ASP A 47 7.68 -18.94 5.31
C ASP A 47 6.46 -18.54 4.49
N ILE A 48 5.73 -17.50 4.91
CA ILE A 48 4.61 -16.96 4.14
C ILE A 48 5.10 -16.37 2.81
N ILE A 49 6.16 -15.55 2.83
CA ILE A 49 6.70 -14.90 1.62
C ILE A 49 7.28 -15.94 0.65
N ASN A 50 8.05 -16.90 1.16
CA ASN A 50 8.63 -17.98 0.34
C ASN A 50 7.58 -18.93 -0.25
N SER A 51 6.41 -19.05 0.40
CA SER A 51 5.28 -19.82 -0.13
C SER A 51 4.45 -19.04 -1.16
N GLY A 52 4.73 -17.74 -1.34
CA GLY A 52 4.00 -16.85 -2.22
C GLY A 52 4.44 -16.89 -3.68
N ARG A 53 3.94 -15.92 -4.45
CA ARG A 53 4.18 -15.81 -5.90
C ARG A 53 5.62 -15.49 -6.28
N ARG A 54 6.37 -14.83 -5.39
CA ARG A 54 7.83 -14.62 -5.49
C ARG A 54 8.58 -15.85 -5.99
N VAL A 55 8.32 -16.98 -5.35
CA VAL A 55 9.02 -18.25 -5.58
C VAL A 55 8.25 -19.12 -6.58
N THR A 56 6.93 -19.21 -6.43
CA THR A 56 6.09 -20.11 -7.24
C THR A 56 5.92 -19.65 -8.69
N VAL A 57 6.01 -18.35 -8.96
CA VAL A 57 5.84 -17.75 -10.29
C VAL A 57 7.10 -17.00 -10.71
N GLY A 58 7.67 -16.21 -9.81
CA GLY A 58 8.87 -15.39 -10.09
C GLY A 58 10.18 -16.19 -10.12
N GLU A 59 10.16 -17.45 -9.66
CA GLU A 59 11.34 -18.32 -9.52
C GLU A 59 12.51 -17.64 -8.77
N MET A 60 12.20 -16.69 -7.89
CA MET A 60 13.20 -15.96 -7.13
C MET A 60 13.79 -16.86 -6.03
N PRO A 61 15.05 -16.62 -5.60
CA PRO A 61 15.64 -17.34 -4.49
C PRO A 61 14.81 -17.21 -3.22
N LEU A 62 14.83 -18.26 -2.40
CA LEU A 62 14.25 -18.25 -1.06
C LEU A 62 14.96 -17.21 -0.21
N ILE A 63 14.19 -16.38 0.49
CA ILE A 63 14.72 -15.42 1.46
C ILE A 63 15.10 -16.13 2.76
N THR A 64 16.08 -15.57 3.48
CA THR A 64 16.54 -16.07 4.77
C THR A 64 15.71 -15.49 5.92
N ASN A 65 16.10 -15.77 7.18
CA ASN A 65 15.43 -15.25 8.37
C ASN A 65 15.98 -13.89 8.81
N ASP A 66 16.58 -13.13 7.90
CA ASP A 66 17.13 -11.81 8.17
C ASP A 66 16.02 -10.76 8.13
N PRO A 67 15.83 -9.93 9.19
CA PRO A 67 14.78 -8.92 9.23
C PRO A 67 14.86 -7.91 8.07
N GLU A 68 16.05 -7.48 7.67
CA GLU A 68 16.22 -6.53 6.57
C GLU A 68 15.79 -7.17 5.24
N GLU A 69 16.24 -8.40 4.98
CA GLU A 69 15.82 -9.15 3.78
C GLU A 69 14.30 -9.38 3.73
N ILE A 70 13.66 -9.67 4.87
CA ILE A 70 12.21 -9.86 4.94
C ILE A 70 11.48 -8.54 4.67
N ALA A 71 11.93 -7.42 5.22
CA ALA A 71 11.34 -6.10 4.98
C ALA A 71 11.47 -5.71 3.50
N ASP A 72 12.66 -5.90 2.91
CA ASP A 72 12.91 -5.65 1.49
C ASP A 72 12.03 -6.54 0.59
N ALA A 73 11.85 -7.80 0.96
CA ALA A 73 10.95 -8.71 0.26
C ALA A 73 9.49 -8.22 0.36
N LEU A 74 9.02 -7.79 1.52
CA LEU A 74 7.68 -7.22 1.68
C LEU A 74 7.49 -5.98 0.80
N PHE A 75 8.48 -5.08 0.75
CA PHE A 75 8.45 -3.89 -0.10
C PHE A 75 8.37 -4.24 -1.58
N TYR A 76 9.23 -5.16 -2.02
CA TYR A 76 9.28 -5.60 -3.39
C TYR A 76 7.97 -6.27 -3.81
N GLU A 77 7.50 -7.25 -3.05
CA GLU A 77 6.28 -8.00 -3.37
C GLU A 77 5.04 -7.11 -3.31
N ASN A 78 4.95 -6.19 -2.34
CA ASN A 78 3.84 -5.24 -2.30
C ASN A 78 3.85 -4.39 -3.58
N SER A 79 5.00 -3.84 -3.98
CA SER A 79 5.09 -2.95 -5.16
C SER A 79 4.84 -3.66 -6.50
N ILE A 80 5.33 -4.88 -6.67
CA ILE A 80 5.27 -5.64 -7.92
C ILE A 80 4.01 -6.48 -8.03
N GLU A 81 3.71 -7.32 -7.03
CA GLU A 81 2.58 -8.24 -7.12
C GLU A 81 1.23 -7.54 -6.95
N LEU A 82 1.17 -6.52 -6.08
CA LEU A 82 -0.07 -5.78 -5.84
C LEU A 82 -0.21 -4.53 -6.72
N HIS A 83 0.59 -4.42 -7.78
CA HIS A 83 0.46 -3.33 -8.74
C HIS A 83 -0.91 -3.39 -9.44
N PHE A 84 -1.74 -2.37 -9.26
CA PHE A 84 -3.14 -2.32 -9.71
C PHE A 84 -4.05 -3.44 -9.18
N ALA A 85 -3.66 -4.17 -8.13
CA ALA A 85 -4.52 -5.18 -7.50
C ALA A 85 -5.69 -4.56 -6.74
N GLY A 86 -5.54 -3.31 -6.29
CA GLY A 86 -6.58 -2.55 -5.57
C GLY A 86 -6.28 -1.06 -5.53
N LYS A 87 -7.13 -0.30 -4.82
CA LYS A 87 -7.01 1.17 -4.74
C LYS A 87 -6.21 1.58 -3.51
N GLY A 88 -5.11 2.31 -3.72
CA GLY A 88 -4.35 2.93 -2.64
C GLY A 88 -3.48 1.98 -1.80
N ILE A 89 -3.38 0.69 -2.15
CA ILE A 89 -2.58 -0.31 -1.43
C ILE A 89 -1.16 0.20 -1.15
N GLN A 90 -0.48 0.68 -2.19
CA GLN A 90 0.90 1.18 -2.09
C GLN A 90 1.01 2.39 -1.15
N TRP A 91 0.07 3.32 -1.25
CA TRP A 91 0.06 4.52 -0.40
C TRP A 91 -0.18 4.15 1.07
N MET A 92 -1.12 3.24 1.34
CA MET A 92 -1.39 2.75 2.70
C MET A 92 -0.23 1.95 3.29
N PHE A 93 0.43 1.14 2.45
CA PHE A 93 1.61 0.37 2.84
C PHE A 93 2.79 1.29 3.18
N MET A 94 3.17 2.20 2.28
CA MET A 94 4.23 3.17 2.52
C MET A 94 3.95 4.05 3.73
N ARG A 95 2.69 4.44 3.95
CA ARG A 95 2.29 5.22 5.13
C ARG A 95 2.53 4.47 6.44
N ARG A 96 2.24 3.17 6.47
CA ARG A 96 2.41 2.34 7.69
C ARG A 96 3.87 1.98 7.97
N TRP A 97 4.72 2.03 6.94
CA TRP A 97 6.16 1.78 7.03
C TRP A 97 7.02 3.04 7.04
N ASP A 98 6.42 4.22 7.13
CA ASP A 98 7.14 5.51 7.14
C ASP A 98 8.01 5.75 5.90
N LEU A 99 7.56 5.26 4.74
CA LEU A 99 8.27 5.36 3.45
C LEU A 99 7.72 6.48 2.55
N LEU A 100 6.73 7.24 3.00
CA LEU A 100 6.18 8.35 2.22
C LEU A 100 7.19 9.48 2.11
N GLN A 101 7.36 10.00 0.89
CA GLN A 101 8.16 11.20 0.65
C GLN A 101 7.60 12.37 1.48
N GLU A 102 8.49 13.17 2.05
CA GLU A 102 8.13 14.39 2.78
C GLU A 102 7.22 15.30 1.92
N GLY A 103 6.16 15.83 2.52
CA GLY A 103 5.14 16.65 1.87
C GLY A 103 4.01 15.83 1.21
N THR A 104 4.09 14.49 1.19
CA THR A 104 3.00 13.66 0.69
C THR A 104 1.78 13.78 1.59
N LEU A 105 0.59 13.98 1.01
CA LEU A 105 -0.66 14.05 1.77
C LEU A 105 -0.93 12.76 2.57
N LEU A 106 -1.29 12.92 3.85
CA LEU A 106 -1.71 11.82 4.74
C LEU A 106 -3.22 11.58 4.69
N HIS A 107 -3.99 12.57 4.27
CA HIS A 107 -5.44 12.52 4.14
C HIS A 107 -5.86 13.18 2.84
N LEU A 108 -6.93 12.68 2.22
CA LEU A 108 -7.51 13.36 1.06
C LEU A 108 -8.23 14.64 1.52
N PRO A 109 -8.18 15.72 0.73
CA PRO A 109 -8.89 16.94 1.06
C PRO A 109 -10.39 16.69 1.07
N ILE A 110 -11.08 17.33 2.02
CA ILE A 110 -12.54 17.32 2.06
C ILE A 110 -13.05 18.06 0.82
N ALA A 111 -14.07 17.52 0.16
CA ALA A 111 -14.68 18.15 -1.00
C ALA A 111 -15.23 19.53 -0.65
N ALA A 112 -15.02 20.53 -1.51
CA ALA A 112 -15.41 21.92 -1.24
C ALA A 112 -16.92 22.10 -0.92
N VAL A 113 -17.78 21.26 -1.51
CA VAL A 113 -19.22 21.27 -1.25
C VAL A 113 -19.52 20.91 0.21
N GLU A 114 -18.82 19.90 0.76
CA GLU A 114 -18.98 19.48 2.16
C GLU A 114 -18.45 20.56 3.11
N VAL A 115 -17.30 21.18 2.78
CA VAL A 115 -16.75 22.30 3.56
C VAL A 115 -17.74 23.48 3.59
N GLN A 116 -18.38 23.78 2.47
CA GLN A 116 -19.36 24.87 2.38
C GLN A 116 -20.65 24.56 3.16
N LEU A 117 -21.07 23.30 3.23
CA LEU A 117 -22.24 22.86 3.99
C LEU A 117 -22.00 22.88 5.51
N ILE A 118 -20.83 22.40 5.95
CA ILE A 118 -20.50 22.28 7.38
C ILE A 118 -20.07 23.64 7.97
N GLY A 119 -19.59 24.56 7.12
CA GLY A 119 -19.27 25.93 7.50
C GLY A 119 -17.89 26.05 8.17
N PRO A 120 -17.57 27.22 8.77
CA PRO A 120 -16.22 27.57 9.26
C PRO A 120 -15.73 26.76 10.47
N GLN A 121 -16.43 25.70 10.85
CA GLN A 121 -16.07 24.80 11.95
C GLN A 121 -15.02 23.76 11.53
N ILE A 122 -14.78 23.60 10.23
CA ILE A 122 -13.73 22.76 9.68
C ILE A 122 -12.71 23.67 9.01
N GLU A 123 -11.49 23.72 9.54
CA GLU A 123 -10.35 24.25 8.81
C GLU A 123 -10.16 23.35 7.57
N ALA A 124 -10.26 23.94 6.38
CA ALA A 124 -10.09 23.19 5.14
C ALA A 124 -8.72 22.51 5.13
N VAL A 125 -8.72 21.18 5.02
CA VAL A 125 -7.54 20.30 5.03
C VAL A 125 -6.37 20.90 4.24
N THR A 126 -5.21 20.94 4.89
CA THR A 126 -3.97 21.46 4.32
C THR A 126 -3.56 20.63 3.09
N ILE A 127 -3.36 21.30 1.96
CA ILE A 127 -2.87 20.68 0.72
C ILE A 127 -1.36 20.48 0.90
N GLY A 128 -0.87 19.24 0.78
CA GLY A 128 0.55 18.93 0.97
C GLY A 128 1.49 19.79 0.11
N GLY A 129 2.73 20.00 0.58
CA GLY A 129 3.72 20.85 -0.08
C GLY A 129 5.09 20.78 0.60
N THR A 130 6.13 21.27 -0.09
CA THR A 130 7.50 21.30 0.45
C THR A 130 7.56 22.31 1.60
N GLY A 131 7.89 21.83 2.81
CA GLY A 131 7.87 22.64 4.05
C GLY A 131 6.59 22.54 4.88
N THR A 132 5.62 21.69 4.48
CA THR A 132 4.42 21.37 5.28
C THR A 132 4.47 19.98 5.93
N GLY A 133 5.62 19.29 5.88
CA GLY A 133 5.85 17.98 6.49
C GLY A 133 5.93 18.04 8.01
N ASP A 134 4.87 18.52 8.66
CA ASP A 134 4.76 18.60 10.12
C ASP A 134 4.34 17.28 10.78
N GLY A 135 3.89 16.31 9.97
CA GLY A 135 3.37 15.02 10.43
C GLY A 135 1.88 15.04 10.79
N ILE A 136 1.16 16.15 10.60
CA ILE A 136 -0.27 16.25 10.89
C ILE A 136 -1.08 15.94 9.64
N ASP A 137 -0.87 16.73 8.58
CA ASP A 137 -1.59 16.60 7.30
C ASP A 137 -0.69 16.13 6.16
N SER A 138 0.62 16.35 6.28
CA SER A 138 1.63 15.93 5.31
C SER A 138 2.68 15.06 5.97
N ALA A 139 3.15 14.05 5.24
CA ALA A 139 4.23 13.18 5.66
C ALA A 139 5.49 14.01 5.92
N ARG A 140 6.17 13.73 7.03
CA ARG A 140 7.44 14.36 7.38
C ARG A 140 8.67 13.53 6.92
N GLY A 141 8.42 12.36 6.34
CA GLY A 141 9.46 11.35 6.11
C GLY A 141 9.87 10.60 7.38
N ASP A 142 9.21 10.88 8.51
CA ASP A 142 9.24 10.10 9.74
C ASP A 142 7.80 9.83 10.23
N ASN A 143 7.72 8.93 11.20
CA ASN A 143 6.53 8.35 11.81
C ASN A 143 5.47 9.38 12.23
N SER A 144 4.56 9.71 11.31
CA SER A 144 3.48 10.69 11.51
C SER A 144 2.22 10.09 12.13
N TRP A 145 2.33 8.93 12.78
CA TRP A 145 1.23 8.19 13.41
C TRP A 145 1.27 8.21 14.94
N ARG A 146 1.94 9.19 15.54
CA ARG A 146 1.92 9.44 16.99
C ARG A 146 1.31 10.78 17.37
#